data_AF-A0AAP4FTN8-F1
#
_entry.id   AF-A0AAP4FTN8-F1
#
_cell.length_a   1.000
_cell.length_b   1.000
_cell.length_c   1.000
_cell.angle_alpha   90.00
_cell.angle_beta   90.00
_cell.angle_gamma   90.00
#
_symmetry.space_group_name_H-M   'P 1'
#
loop_
_entity.id
_entity.type
_entity.pdbx_description
1 polymer ?
#
loop_
_entity_poly.entity_id
_entity_poly.type
_entity_poly.pdbx_seq_one_letter_code
_entity_poly.pdbx_strand_id
1 'polypeptide(L)' 'MELVNLEGRSALVALNESELLILNSALNEICNGIDVQEFDTRIGSSKETVAELLGKIGNVLDQIESSN' A
#
# COMPACT_ATOMS: atom_id res chain seq x y z
N MET A 1 -12.66 -1.28 4.69
CA MET A 1 -11.60 -1.07 5.67
C MET A 1 -12.29 -0.95 7.01
N GLU A 2 -11.82 -1.66 8.01
CA GLU A 2 -12.32 -1.61 9.38
C GLU A 2 -11.14 -1.37 10.34
N LEU A 3 -11.34 -0.54 11.36
CA LEU A 3 -10.34 -0.37 12.43
C LEU A 3 -10.43 -1.54 13.40
N VAL A 4 -9.36 -2.33 13.52
CA VAL A 4 -9.28 -3.47 14.44
C VAL A 4 -8.72 -3.05 15.79
N ASN A 5 -7.66 -2.23 15.79
CA ASN A 5 -7.02 -1.74 17.02
C ASN A 5 -6.31 -0.40 16.81
N LEU A 6 -6.17 0.40 17.86
CA LEU A 6 -5.41 1.65 17.87
C LEU A 6 -4.52 1.72 19.11
N GLU A 7 -3.21 1.80 18.90
CA GLU A 7 -2.21 1.89 19.97
C GLU A 7 -1.24 3.05 19.69
N GLY A 8 -1.36 4.13 20.46
CA GLY A 8 -0.53 5.32 20.28
C GLY A 8 -0.68 5.93 18.89
N ARG A 9 0.40 5.86 18.08
CA ARG A 9 0.43 6.35 16.68
C ARG A 9 0.34 5.23 15.64
N SER A 10 -0.07 4.04 16.05
CA SER A 10 -0.20 2.87 15.19
C SER A 10 -1.64 2.37 15.18
N ALA A 11 -2.13 2.02 13.99
CA ALA A 11 -3.46 1.44 13.81
C ALA A 11 -3.32 0.07 13.12
N LEU A 12 -4.08 -0.90 13.60
CA LEU A 12 -4.32 -2.16 12.90
C LEU A 12 -5.65 -2.04 12.18
N VAL A 13 -5.66 -2.19 10.86
CA VAL A 13 -6.87 -2.13 10.04
C VAL A 13 -7.05 -3.44 9.28
N ALA A 14 -8.29 -3.88 9.14
CA ALA A 14 -8.67 -4.98 8.27
C ALA A 14 -9.10 -4.42 6.91
N LEU A 15 -8.55 -4.99 5.84
CA LEU A 15 -8.90 -4.73 4.45
C LEU A 15 -9.36 -6.05 3.84
N ASN A 16 -10.45 -6.02 3.07
CA ASN A 16 -10.80 -7.16 2.24
C ASN A 16 -9.93 -7.18 0.95
N GLU A 17 -9.98 -8.28 0.20
CA GLU A 17 -9.19 -8.47 -1.03
C GLU A 17 -9.39 -7.32 -2.04
N SER A 18 -10.63 -6.92 -2.28
CA SER A 18 -10.96 -5.84 -3.23
C SER A 18 -10.35 -4.50 -2.82
N GLU A 19 -10.41 -4.17 -1.53
CA GLU A 19 -9.80 -2.95 -0.99
C GLU A 19 -8.27 -2.98 -1.07
N LEU A 20 -7.68 -4.15 -0.84
CA LEU A 20 -6.25 -4.35 -0.96
C LEU A 20 -5.79 -4.23 -2.42
N LEU A 21 -6.57 -4.73 -3.39
CA LEU A 21 -6.33 -4.56 -4.83
C LEU A 21 -6.40 -3.08 -5.25
N ILE A 22 -7.35 -2.32 -4.72
CA ILE A 22 -7.45 -0.86 -4.97
C ILE A 22 -6.20 -0.16 -4.45
N LEU A 23 -5.77 -0.46 -3.22
CA LEU A 23 -4.57 0.14 -2.64
C LEU A 23 -3.31 -0.22 -3.43
N ASN A 24 -3.15 -1.49 -3.81
CA ASN A 24 -2.04 -1.97 -4.64
C ASN A 24 -1.98 -1.22 -5.98
N SER A 25 -3.12 -1.12 -6.66
CA SER A 25 -3.23 -0.41 -7.94
C SER A 25 -2.88 1.06 -7.80
N ALA A 26 -3.39 1.74 -6.77
CA ALA A 26 -3.10 3.15 -6.52
C ALA A 26 -1.61 3.39 -6.26
N LEU A 27 -0.96 2.55 -5.44
CA LEU A 27 0.47 2.66 -5.17
C LEU A 27 1.33 2.36 -6.40
N ASN A 28 0.89 1.41 -7.24
CA ASN A 28 1.55 1.13 -8.52
C ASN A 28 1.49 2.34 -9.46
N GLU A 29 0.32 2.97 -9.60
CA GLU A 29 0.17 4.19 -10.41
C GLU A 29 1.00 5.34 -9.86
N ILE A 30 1.06 5.51 -8.53
CA ILE A 30 1.92 6.52 -7.90
C ILE A 30 3.40 6.27 -8.24
N CYS A 31 3.88 5.04 -8.06
CA CYS A 31 5.29 4.68 -8.31
C CYS A 31 5.71 4.90 -9.78
N ASN A 32 4.79 4.73 -10.72
CA ASN A 32 5.09 4.80 -12.15
C ASN A 32 4.65 6.12 -12.82
N GLY A 33 3.71 6.85 -12.23
CA GLY A 33 3.05 8.02 -12.83
C GLY A 33 3.54 9.38 -12.31
N ILE A 34 4.33 9.41 -11.24
CA ILE A 34 4.89 10.66 -10.68
C ILE A 34 6.37 10.78 -11.03
N ASP A 35 6.78 11.97 -11.50
CA ASP A 35 8.19 12.30 -11.71
C ASP A 35 8.97 12.22 -10.39
N VAL A 36 10.12 11.53 -10.44
CA VAL A 36 11.01 11.30 -9.29
C VAL A 36 11.39 12.61 -8.60
N GLN A 37 11.59 13.71 -9.33
CA GLN A 37 12.02 14.99 -8.74
C GLN A 37 11.01 15.61 -7.77
N GLU A 38 9.71 15.33 -7.94
CA GLU A 38 8.65 15.87 -7.08
C GLU A 38 7.97 14.81 -6.20
N PHE A 39 8.43 13.56 -6.28
CA PHE A 39 7.77 12.41 -5.67
C PHE A 39 7.61 12.58 -4.15
N ASP A 40 8.71 12.87 -3.46
CA ASP A 40 8.76 13.03 -2.01
C ASP A 40 7.84 14.14 -1.52
N THR A 41 7.77 15.26 -2.26
CA THR A 41 6.92 16.40 -1.91
C THR A 41 5.43 16.10 -2.13
N ARG A 42 5.09 15.37 -3.20
CA ARG A 42 3.68 15.06 -3.54
C ARG A 42 3.12 13.91 -2.72
N ILE A 43 3.95 12.93 -2.37
CA ILE A 43 3.53 11.72 -1.66
C ILE A 43 3.83 11.80 -0.16
N GLY A 44 4.79 12.63 0.25
CA GLY A 44 5.25 12.71 1.64
C GLY A 44 6.18 11.56 2.04
N SER A 45 6.71 10.81 1.05
CA SER A 45 7.62 9.69 1.26
C SER A 45 8.47 9.44 0.01
N SER A 46 9.65 8.83 0.21
CA SER A 46 10.53 8.46 -0.90
C SER A 46 9.89 7.41 -1.81
N LYS A 47 10.26 7.44 -3.09
CA LYS A 47 9.81 6.42 -4.06
C LYS A 47 10.16 5.01 -3.59
N GLU A 48 11.31 4.83 -2.99
CA GLU A 48 11.78 3.55 -2.46
C GLU A 48 10.86 3.04 -1.34
N THR A 49 10.49 3.90 -0.38
CA THR A 49 9.56 3.52 0.71
C THR A 49 8.18 3.13 0.21
N VAL A 50 7.67 3.84 -0.80
CA VAL A 50 6.37 3.54 -1.41
C VAL A 50 6.42 2.24 -2.21
N ALA A 51 7.51 2.00 -2.95
CA ALA A 51 7.73 0.76 -3.67
C ALA A 51 7.86 -0.46 -2.73
N GLU A 52 8.52 -0.30 -1.60
CA GLU A 52 8.57 -1.34 -0.56
C GLU A 52 7.18 -1.66 0.01
N LEU A 53 6.35 -0.63 0.24
CA LEU A 53 4.97 -0.83 0.69
C LEU A 53 4.13 -1.56 -0.37
N LEU A 54 4.25 -1.16 -1.63
CA LEU A 54 3.61 -1.83 -2.76
C LEU A 54 4.00 -3.32 -2.81
N GLY A 55 5.29 -3.64 -2.68
CA GLY A 55 5.76 -5.03 -2.67
C GLY A 55 5.21 -5.84 -1.50
N LYS A 56 5.11 -5.26 -0.29
CA LYS A 56 4.50 -5.93 0.87
C LYS A 56 3.02 -6.24 0.62
N ILE A 57 2.29 -5.31 0.01
CA ILE A 57 0.87 -5.49 -0.32
C ILE A 57 0.69 -6.56 -1.40
N GLY A 58 1.51 -6.54 -2.45
CA GLY A 58 1.52 -7.57 -3.49
C GLY A 58 1.72 -8.97 -2.91
N ASN A 59 2.70 -9.15 -2.02
CA ASN A 59 2.93 -10.44 -1.36
C ASN A 59 1.72 -10.93 -0.55
N VAL A 60 0.96 -10.03 0.07
CA VAL A 60 -0.27 -10.41 0.80
C VAL A 60 -1.36 -10.85 -0.18
N LEU A 61 -1.50 -10.16 -1.33
CA LEU A 61 -2.43 -10.56 -2.38
C LEU A 61 -2.09 -11.94 -2.96
N ASP A 62 -0.81 -12.22 -3.23
CA ASP A 62 -0.35 -13.53 -3.72
C ASP A 62 -0.69 -14.67 -2.73
N GLN A 63 -0.60 -14.39 -1.42
CA GLN A 63 -0.99 -15.35 -0.38
C GLN A 63 -2.50 -15.60 -0.33
N ILE A 64 -3.32 -14.56 -0.56
CA ILE A 64 -4.77 -14.68 -0.66
C ILE A 64 -5.15 -15.54 -1.87
N GLU A 65 -4.55 -15.29 -3.04
CA GLU A 65 -4.78 -16.08 -4.25
C GLU A 65 -4.39 -17.55 -4.06
N SER A 66 -3.24 -17.81 -3.42
CA SER A 66 -2.75 -19.17 -3.14
C SER A 66 -3.58 -19.94 -2.10
N SER A 67 -4.46 -19.26 -1.37
CA SER A 67 -5.30 -19.85 -0.32
C SER A 67 -6.71 -20.22 -0.82
N ASN A 68 -7.03 -19.93 -2.08
CA ASN A 68 -8.28 -20.26 -2.76
C ASN A 68 -8.13 -21.49 -3.67
#